data_AF-A0A498JW57-F1
#
_entry.id   AF-A0A498JW57-F1
#
_cell.length_a   1.000
_cell.length_b   1.000
_cell.length_c   1.000
_cell.angle_alpha   90.00
_cell.angle_beta   90.00
_cell.angle_gamma   90.00
#
_symmetry.space_group_name_H-M   'P 1'
#
loop_
_entity.id
_entity.type
_entity.pdbx_description
1 polymer ?
#
loop_
_entity_poly.entity_id
_entity_poly.type
_entity_poly.pdbx_seq_one_letter_code
_entity_poly.pdbx_strand_id
1 'polypeptide(L)' 'MASSKTLFAFGAQALLLASSAFTDDVVALTKDNFEKEVGQDRATLVEFYAPWCGHCKKLAPEYEKLGSCFKKAKL' A
#
# COMPACT_ATOMS: atom_id res chain seq x y z
N MET A 1 -16.80 3.73 50.01
CA MET A 1 -16.07 2.90 49.02
C MET A 1 -16.74 3.07 47.66
N ALA A 2 -16.38 4.13 46.95
CA ALA A 2 -16.84 4.40 45.59
C ALA A 2 -15.62 4.28 44.66
N SER A 3 -15.24 3.05 44.35
CA SER A 3 -14.16 2.75 43.41
C SER A 3 -14.44 1.39 42.80
N SER A 4 -15.24 1.36 41.73
CA SER A 4 -15.44 0.15 40.91
C SER A 4 -16.19 0.45 39.60
N LYS A 5 -17.03 1.50 39.55
CA LYS A 5 -17.90 1.76 38.38
C LYS A 5 -17.23 2.53 37.22
N THR A 6 -16.01 3.02 37.37
CA THR A 6 -15.38 3.92 36.37
C THR A 6 -14.44 3.21 35.38
N LEU A 7 -14.24 1.88 35.49
CA LEU A 7 -13.26 1.16 34.67
C LEU A 7 -13.79 0.59 33.34
N PHE A 8 -15.11 0.48 33.15
CA PHE A 8 -15.66 -0.17 31.94
C PHE A 8 -16.05 0.78 30.80
N ALA A 9 -15.99 2.10 30.99
CA ALA A 9 -16.33 3.07 29.94
C ALA A 9 -15.16 3.45 29.01
N PHE A 10 -13.92 3.09 29.36
CA PHE A 10 -12.73 3.40 28.53
C PHE A 10 -12.34 2.27 27.56
N GLY A 11 -12.88 1.06 27.73
CA GLY A 11 -12.55 -0.09 26.87
C GLY A 11 -13.11 0.00 25.45
N ALA A 12 -14.23 0.71 25.26
CA ALA A 12 -14.85 0.86 23.94
C ALA A 12 -14.16 1.91 23.04
N GLN A 13 -13.36 2.82 23.60
CA GLN A 13 -12.74 3.92 22.85
C GLN A 13 -11.43 3.52 22.16
N ALA A 14 -10.85 2.37 22.49
CA ALA A 14 -9.60 1.88 21.87
C ALA A 14 -9.82 1.20 20.49
N LEU A 15 -11.08 1.03 20.05
CA LEU A 15 -11.41 0.30 18.81
C LEU A 15 -11.41 1.18 17.53
N LEU A 16 -11.04 2.48 17.59
CA LEU A 16 -11.26 3.42 16.46
C LEU A 16 -10.01 4.08 15.85
N LEU A 17 -8.78 3.66 16.18
CA LEU A 17 -7.55 4.33 15.68
C LEU A 17 -6.57 3.44 14.90
N ALA A 18 -7.01 2.31 14.33
CA ALA A 18 -6.14 1.41 13.56
C ALA A 18 -6.46 1.33 12.06
N SER A 19 -7.13 2.34 11.48
CA SER A 19 -7.64 2.30 10.09
C SER A 19 -6.79 3.06 9.07
N SER A 20 -5.55 3.43 9.36
CA SER A 20 -4.65 4.03 8.37
C SER A 20 -4.23 2.96 7.36
N ALA A 21 -5.09 2.69 6.39
CA ALA A 21 -4.82 1.80 5.27
C ALA A 21 -3.69 2.39 4.42
N PHE A 22 -2.53 1.73 4.41
CA PHE A 22 -1.49 1.95 3.42
C PHE A 22 -2.00 1.40 2.08
N THR A 23 -2.69 2.23 1.30
CA THR A 23 -2.98 1.91 -0.09
C THR A 23 -1.75 2.24 -0.91
N ASP A 24 -0.89 1.26 -1.13
CA ASP A 24 0.19 1.38 -2.10
C ASP A 24 -0.42 1.39 -3.52
N ASP A 25 -0.07 2.37 -4.35
CA ASP A 25 -0.59 2.50 -5.71
C ASP A 25 0.20 1.64 -6.72
N VAL A 26 1.27 0.96 -6.28
CA VAL A 26 2.09 0.06 -7.09
C VAL A 26 1.79 -1.39 -6.72
N VAL A 27 1.51 -2.22 -7.74
CA VAL A 27 1.24 -3.64 -7.54
C VAL A 27 2.53 -4.45 -7.66
N ALA A 28 2.84 -5.24 -6.64
CA ALA A 28 3.95 -6.19 -6.69
C ALA A 28 3.62 -7.36 -7.63
N LEU A 29 4.39 -7.48 -8.71
CA LEU A 29 4.23 -8.55 -9.68
C LEU A 29 4.99 -9.81 -9.25
N THR A 30 4.35 -10.94 -9.44
CA THR A 30 4.84 -12.30 -9.23
C THR A 30 4.52 -13.13 -10.47
N LYS A 31 5.09 -14.33 -10.58
CA LYS A 31 4.76 -15.24 -11.70
C LYS A 31 3.26 -15.51 -11.83
N ASP A 32 2.55 -15.55 -10.70
CA ASP A 32 1.13 -15.95 -10.66
C ASP A 32 0.16 -14.83 -11.07
N ASN A 33 0.61 -13.56 -11.04
CA ASN A 33 -0.21 -12.40 -11.39
C ASN A 33 0.30 -11.62 -12.61
N PHE A 34 1.49 -11.92 -13.12
CA PHE A 34 2.10 -11.16 -14.20
C PHE A 34 1.21 -11.07 -15.45
N GLU A 35 0.70 -12.21 -15.94
CA GLU A 35 -0.17 -12.28 -17.13
C GLU A 35 -1.53 -11.60 -16.92
N LYS A 36 -1.98 -11.48 -15.66
CA LYS A 36 -3.25 -10.83 -15.31
C LYS A 36 -3.10 -9.31 -15.29
N GLU A 37 -1.97 -8.82 -14.80
CA GLU A 37 -1.71 -7.39 -14.62
C GLU A 37 -1.02 -6.73 -15.84
N VAL A 38 -0.29 -7.52 -16.65
CA VAL A 38 0.51 -7.06 -17.79
C VAL A 38 -0.05 -7.66 -19.09
N GLY A 39 -0.22 -6.83 -20.12
CA GLY A 39 -0.66 -7.29 -21.45
C GLY A 39 -2.17 -7.30 -21.68
N GLN A 40 -2.94 -6.72 -20.75
CA GLN A 40 -4.36 -6.42 -20.94
C GLN A 40 -4.55 -5.13 -21.78
N ASP A 41 -5.77 -4.60 -21.84
CA ASP A 41 -6.13 -3.37 -22.59
C ASP A 41 -5.61 -2.05 -21.99
N ARG A 42 -4.59 -2.10 -21.13
CA ARG A 42 -4.03 -0.94 -20.41
C ARG A 42 -2.52 -0.87 -20.60
N ALA A 43 -2.02 0.35 -20.76
CA ALA A 43 -0.57 0.58 -20.71
C ALA A 43 -0.06 0.24 -19.29
N THR A 44 0.97 -0.61 -19.21
CA THR A 44 1.56 -1.04 -17.94
C THR A 44 3.06 -0.78 -17.97
N LEU A 45 3.56 -0.08 -16.95
CA LEU A 45 4.98 0.08 -16.68
C LEU A 45 5.41 -0.94 -15.62
N VAL A 46 6.48 -1.67 -15.89
CA VAL A 46 6.99 -2.73 -15.00
C VAL A 46 8.44 -2.44 -14.62
N GLU A 47 8.73 -2.43 -13.32
CA GLU A 47 10.10 -2.42 -12.78
C GLU A 47 10.51 -3.83 -12.35
N PHE A 48 11.51 -4.38 -13.01
CA PHE A 48 12.19 -5.59 -12.53
C PHE A 48 13.32 -5.19 -11.59
N TYR A 49 13.17 -5.50 -10.30
CA TYR A 49 14.13 -5.10 -9.26
C TYR A 49 14.61 -6.29 -8.43
N ALA A 50 15.70 -6.07 -7.68
CA ALA A 50 16.17 -7.00 -6.67
C ALA A 50 16.15 -6.33 -5.28
N PRO A 51 15.71 -7.02 -4.21
CA PRO A 51 15.55 -6.43 -2.88
C PRO A 51 16.87 -6.03 -2.21
N TRP A 52 18.00 -6.46 -2.75
CA TRP A 52 19.35 -6.11 -2.28
C TRP A 52 20.02 -5.05 -3.17
N CYS A 53 19.41 -4.66 -4.29
CA CYS A 53 19.98 -3.65 -5.18
C CYS A 53 19.82 -2.25 -4.57
N GLY A 54 20.94 -1.59 -4.26
CA GLY A 54 20.95 -0.24 -3.72
C GLY A 54 20.37 0.82 -4.68
N HIS A 55 20.50 0.61 -6.00
CA HIS A 55 19.93 1.53 -6.99
C HIS A 55 18.41 1.45 -7.05
N CYS A 56 17.83 0.24 -7.01
CA CYS A 56 16.38 0.04 -6.99
C CYS A 56 15.75 0.66 -5.75
N LYS A 57 16.37 0.50 -4.57
CA LYS A 57 15.88 1.11 -3.33
C LYS A 57 15.80 2.63 -3.39
N LYS A 58 16.72 3.27 -4.11
CA LYS A 58 16.68 4.73 -4.31
C LYS A 58 15.58 5.14 -5.29
N LEU A 59 15.23 4.28 -6.24
CA LEU A 59 14.18 4.52 -7.23
C LEU A 59 12.77 4.27 -6.68
N ALA A 60 12.60 3.30 -5.78
CA ALA A 60 11.33 2.91 -5.17
C ALA A 60 10.40 4.08 -4.79
N PRO A 61 10.85 5.11 -4.03
CA PRO A 61 9.96 6.22 -3.67
C PRO A 61 9.50 7.08 -4.86
N GLU A 62 10.28 7.13 -5.94
CA GLU A 62 9.89 7.85 -7.14
C GLU A 62 8.96 7.01 -8.02
N TYR A 63 9.15 5.68 -8.02
CA TYR A 63 8.28 4.74 -8.71
C TYR A 63 6.87 4.72 -8.08
N GLU A 64 6.77 4.78 -6.76
CA GLU A 64 5.50 4.91 -6.03
C GLU A 64 4.75 6.21 -6.41
N LYS A 65 5.45 7.35 -6.42
CA LYS A 65 4.86 8.63 -6.86
C LYS A 65 4.36 8.55 -8.30
N LEU A 66 5.14 7.92 -9.18
CA LEU A 66 4.73 7.72 -10.57
C LEU A 66 3.48 6.85 -10.65
N GLY A 67 3.38 5.78 -9.86
CA GLY A 67 2.17 4.94 -9.75
C GLY A 67 0.93 5.75 -9.33
N SER A 68 1.06 6.58 -8.30
CA SER A 68 -0.03 7.47 -7.86
C SER A 68 -0.44 8.49 -8.94
N CYS A 69 0.52 9.03 -9.70
CA CYS A 69 0.24 9.93 -10.81
C CYS A 69 -0.41 9.19 -11.99
N PHE A 70 0.08 7.99 -12.31
CA PHE A 70 -0.41 7.15 -13.40
C PHE A 70 -1.87 6.75 -13.20
N LYS A 71 -2.24 6.38 -11.98
CA LYS A 71 -3.63 6.06 -11.60
C LYS A 71 -4.57 7.26 -11.75
N LYS A 72 -4.10 8.48 -11.49
CA LYS A 72 -4.87 9.73 -11.64
C LYS A 72 -4.97 10.19 -13.09
N ALA A 73 -3.94 9.95 -13.89
CA ALA A 73 -3.86 10.42 -15.27
C ALA A 73 -4.73 9.63 -16.25
N LYS A 74 -5.29 8.48 -15.83
CA LYS A 74 -6.22 7.60 -16.56
C LYS A 74 -6.17 7.77 -18.09
N LEU A 75 -5.04 7.33 -18.65
CA LEU A 75 -4.85 7.13 -20.10
C LEU A 75 -5.68 5.95 -20.59
#